data_AF-A0A2W2AX31-F1
#
_entry.id   AF-A0A2W2AX31-F1
#
_cell.length_a   1.000
_cell.length_b   1.000
_cell.length_c   1.000
_cell.angle_alpha   90.00
_cell.angle_beta   90.00
_cell.angle_gamma   90.00
#
_symmetry.space_group_name_H-M   'P 1'
#
loop_
_entity.id
_entity.type
_entity.pdbx_description
1 polymer ?
#
loop_
_entity_poly.entity_id
_entity_poly.type
_entity_poly.pdbx_seq_one_letter_code
_entity_poly.pdbx_strand_id
1 'polypeptide(L)'
;MHSFAQKGYTEKQLSRKPVWTDMMKDTSANFFEVEKAYKTYWANHELPDEEAEGKNKEPEQKLSRRERKEQQAVMELSLDVKRYQMWRESVLPWVQDNGRIRPQAERLAIWKAQQTNITK
;
A
#
# COMPACT_ATOMS: atom_id res chain seq x y z
N MET A 1 12.53 6.54 -16.44
CA MET A 1 11.56 6.45 -15.33
C MET A 1 10.27 5.90 -15.91
N HIS A 2 9.93 4.64 -15.63
CA HIS A 2 8.72 4.03 -16.18
C HIS A 2 7.54 4.42 -15.28
N SER A 3 6.66 5.31 -15.76
CA SER A 3 5.38 5.60 -15.11
C SER A 3 4.46 4.38 -15.26
N PHE A 4 3.93 3.86 -14.15
CA PHE A 4 3.00 2.73 -14.15
C PHE A 4 1.53 3.20 -14.12
N ALA A 5 1.30 4.52 -14.01
CA ALA A 5 0.00 5.20 -13.91
C ALA A 5 -1.05 4.94 -15.00
N GLN A 6 -0.81 4.07 -15.99
CA GLN A 6 -1.84 3.65 -16.95
C GLN A 6 -1.78 2.16 -17.29
N LYS A 7 -1.31 1.29 -16.39
CA LYS A 7 -1.69 -0.12 -16.52
C LYS A 7 -3.17 -0.24 -16.16
N GLY A 8 -4.03 -0.32 -17.16
CA GLY A 8 -5.45 -0.63 -17.00
C GLY A 8 -5.60 -2.04 -16.43
N TYR A 9 -5.42 -2.19 -15.11
CA TYR A 9 -5.57 -3.46 -14.43
C TYR A 9 -7.02 -3.90 -14.56
N THR A 10 -7.20 -5.09 -15.15
CA THR A 10 -8.51 -5.74 -15.17
C THR A 10 -8.89 -6.16 -13.74
N GLU A 11 -10.18 -6.24 -13.46
CA GLU A 11 -10.69 -6.71 -12.17
C GLU A 11 -10.12 -8.08 -11.78
N LYS A 12 -9.96 -8.98 -12.76
CA LYS A 12 -9.32 -10.29 -12.60
C LYS A 12 -7.85 -10.21 -12.17
N GLN A 13 -7.13 -9.17 -12.55
CA GLN A 13 -5.75 -8.95 -12.09
C GLN A 13 -5.73 -8.40 -10.67
N LEU A 14 -6.62 -7.45 -10.36
CA LEU A 14 -6.79 -6.90 -9.02
C LEU A 14 -7.15 -7.99 -7.99
N SER A 15 -8.00 -8.93 -8.39
CA SER A 15 -8.50 -10.00 -7.51
C SER A 15 -7.54 -11.18 -7.35
N ARG A 16 -6.41 -11.23 -8.07
CA ARG A 16 -5.49 -12.40 -8.07
C ARG A 16 -4.08 -12.06 -7.59
N LYS A 17 -3.66 -10.81 -7.74
CA LYS A 17 -2.32 -10.36 -7.39
C LYS A 17 -2.43 -9.10 -6.54
N PRO A 18 -1.55 -8.92 -5.54
CA PRO A 18 -1.54 -7.74 -4.69
C PRO A 18 -0.94 -6.54 -5.44
N VAL A 19 -1.51 -6.15 -6.59
CA VAL A 19 -0.95 -5.10 -7.46
C VAL A 19 -0.92 -3.73 -6.80
N TRP A 20 -1.74 -3.53 -5.77
CA TRP A 20 -1.75 -2.32 -4.95
C TRP A 20 -0.38 -2.05 -4.31
N THR A 21 0.45 -3.09 -4.04
CA THR A 21 1.81 -2.92 -3.48
C THR A 21 2.74 -2.17 -4.42
N ASP A 22 2.61 -2.40 -5.73
CA ASP A 22 3.38 -1.69 -6.74
C ASP A 22 2.79 -0.32 -7.04
N MET A 23 1.45 -0.20 -7.04
CA MET A 23 0.79 1.10 -7.26
C MET A 23 1.15 2.12 -6.18
N MET A 24 1.30 1.71 -4.92
CA MET A 24 1.75 2.61 -3.84
C MET A 24 3.15 3.18 -4.04
N LYS A 25 4.02 2.49 -4.78
CA LYS A 25 5.38 2.96 -5.09
C LYS A 25 5.37 3.98 -6.22
N ASP A 26 4.30 4.06 -6.99
CA ASP A 26 4.13 5.04 -8.06
C ASP A 26 3.61 6.36 -7.48
N THR A 27 4.43 7.40 -7.58
CA THR A 27 4.11 8.75 -7.08
C THR A 27 2.99 9.43 -7.86
N SER A 28 2.59 8.87 -9.01
CA SER A 28 1.49 9.34 -9.84
C SER A 28 0.21 8.50 -9.72
N ALA A 29 0.21 7.44 -8.90
CA ALA A 29 -0.98 6.63 -8.68
C ALA A 29 -2.13 7.43 -8.06
N ASN A 30 -3.35 7.19 -8.55
CA ASN A 30 -4.56 7.74 -7.97
C ASN A 30 -4.93 6.97 -6.70
N PHE A 31 -5.24 7.69 -5.63
CA PHE A 31 -5.57 7.10 -4.33
C PHE A 31 -6.75 6.11 -4.42
N PHE A 32 -7.81 6.47 -5.13
CA PHE A 32 -9.01 5.63 -5.25
C PHE A 32 -8.75 4.37 -6.08
N GLU A 33 -7.84 4.42 -7.05
CA GLU A 33 -7.45 3.23 -7.81
C GLU A 33 -6.65 2.25 -6.94
N VAL A 34 -5.71 2.75 -6.12
CA VAL A 34 -4.98 1.92 -5.15
C VAL A 34 -5.95 1.34 -4.12
N GLU A 35 -6.88 2.15 -3.59
CA GLU A 35 -7.87 1.69 -2.63
C GLU A 35 -8.80 0.63 -3.23
N LYS A 36 -9.25 0.82 -4.48
CA LYS A 36 -10.04 -0.18 -5.21
C LYS A 36 -9.24 -1.47 -5.40
N ALA A 37 -7.97 -1.39 -5.81
CA ALA A 37 -7.12 -2.54 -6.00
C ALA A 37 -6.93 -3.33 -4.69
N TYR A 38 -6.69 -2.63 -3.57
CA TYR A 38 -6.60 -3.24 -2.25
C TYR A 38 -7.90 -3.95 -1.87
N LYS A 39 -9.05 -3.25 -1.94
CA LYS A 39 -10.37 -3.82 -1.61
C LYS A 39 -10.73 -5.02 -2.48
N THR A 40 -10.43 -4.95 -3.79
CA THR A 40 -10.75 -6.03 -4.74
C THR A 40 -9.91 -7.28 -4.49
N TYR A 41 -8.64 -7.11 -4.11
CA TYR A 41 -7.78 -8.23 -3.73
C TYR A 41 -8.35 -8.93 -2.49
N TRP A 42 -8.61 -8.18 -1.42
CA TRP A 42 -9.08 -8.74 -0.14
C TRP A 42 -10.54 -9.19 -0.14
N ALA A 43 -11.35 -8.80 -1.14
CA ALA A 43 -12.69 -9.35 -1.31
C ALA A 43 -12.69 -10.88 -1.55
N ASN A 44 -11.55 -11.44 -1.99
CA ASN A 44 -11.39 -12.88 -2.28
C ASN A 44 -10.22 -13.53 -1.52
N HIS A 45 -9.60 -12.82 -0.57
CA HIS A 45 -8.45 -13.31 0.19
C HIS A 45 -8.63 -13.01 1.68
N GLU A 46 -8.11 -13.89 2.53
CA GLU A 46 -8.11 -13.67 3.97
C GLU A 46 -6.96 -12.73 4.35
N LEU A 47 -7.27 -11.63 5.05
CA LEU A 47 -6.26 -10.72 5.55
C LEU A 47 -5.29 -11.49 6.47
N PRO A 48 -3.96 -11.33 6.32
CA PRO A 48 -3.02 -11.96 7.22
C PRO A 48 -3.23 -11.43 8.65
N ASP A 49 -3.29 -12.35 9.60
CA ASP A 49 -3.42 -12.03 11.02
C ASP A 49 -2.19 -11.24 11.49
N GLU A 50 -2.39 -10.04 12.06
CA GLU A 50 -1.29 -9.20 12.55
C GLU A 50 -0.50 -9.87 13.69
N GLU A 51 -1.11 -10.82 14.40
CA GLU A 51 -0.49 -11.56 15.49
C GLU A 51 0.39 -12.74 15.01
N ALA A 52 0.32 -13.09 13.72
CA ALA A 52 1.09 -14.19 13.15
C ALA A 52 2.62 -13.89 13.09
N GLU A 53 3.03 -12.62 13.09
CA GLU A 53 4.44 -12.22 13.10
C GLU A 53 5.19 -12.69 14.37
N GLY A 54 4.48 -13.09 15.43
CA GLY A 54 5.08 -13.54 16.69
C GLY A 54 4.99 -15.05 16.98
N LYS A 55 4.15 -15.81 16.26
CA LYS A 55 3.75 -17.18 16.66
C LYS A 55 4.52 -18.31 15.98
N ASN A 56 5.17 -18.08 14.84
CA ASN A 56 6.01 -19.10 14.20
C ASN A 56 7.45 -19.05 14.73
N LYS A 57 7.62 -19.52 15.97
CA LYS A 57 8.93 -19.94 16.51
C LYS A 57 9.07 -21.46 16.50
N GLU A 58 8.42 -22.16 15.57
CA GLU A 58 8.91 -23.50 15.25
C GLU A 58 10.32 -23.35 14.65
N PRO A 59 11.32 -24.10 15.12
CA PRO A 59 12.68 -23.95 14.61
C PRO A 59 12.64 -24.22 13.10
N GLU A 60 12.99 -23.20 12.30
CA GLU A 60 13.01 -23.20 10.83
C GLU A 60 13.67 -24.46 10.23
N GLN A 61 14.53 -25.11 11.02
CA GLN A 61 15.22 -26.36 10.72
C GLN A 61 14.31 -27.54 10.35
N LYS A 62 13.01 -27.56 10.73
CA LYS A 62 12.09 -28.67 10.39
C LYS A 62 11.20 -28.44 9.17
N LEU A 63 11.14 -27.21 8.65
CA LEU A 63 10.27 -26.86 7.52
C LEU A 63 10.90 -27.26 6.19
N SER A 64 10.09 -27.84 5.30
CA SER A 64 10.43 -28.03 3.89
C SER A 64 10.69 -26.68 3.19
N ARG A 65 11.47 -26.71 2.11
CA ARG A 65 11.72 -25.51 1.27
C ARG A 65 10.42 -24.86 0.79
N ARG A 66 9.38 -25.66 0.53
CA ARG A 66 8.06 -25.16 0.11
C ARG A 66 7.39 -24.39 1.25
N GLU A 67 7.35 -24.97 2.45
CA GLU A 67 6.73 -24.37 3.64
C GLU A 67 7.45 -23.07 4.04
N ARG A 68 8.78 -23.05 3.99
CA ARG A 68 9.56 -21.81 4.21
C ARG A 68 9.20 -20.71 3.22
N LYS A 69 9.01 -21.06 1.95
CA LYS A 69 8.62 -20.09 0.92
C LYS A 69 7.20 -19.58 1.13
N GLU A 70 6.28 -20.44 1.54
CA GLU A 70 4.90 -20.07 1.87
C GLU A 70 4.87 -19.15 3.10
N GLN A 71 5.60 -19.46 4.17
CA GLN A 71 5.72 -18.59 5.34
C GLN A 71 6.35 -17.23 4.99
N GLN A 72 7.42 -17.22 4.18
CA GLN A 72 8.03 -15.97 3.74
C GLN A 72 7.06 -15.12 2.93
N ALA A 73 6.26 -15.72 2.04
CA ALA A 73 5.27 -15.00 1.24
C ALA A 73 4.15 -14.41 2.11
N VAL A 74 3.70 -15.13 3.15
CA VAL A 74 2.72 -14.62 4.12
C VAL A 74 3.29 -13.44 4.91
N MET A 75 4.54 -13.54 5.36
CA MET A 75 5.23 -12.46 6.06
C MET A 75 5.45 -11.22 5.16
N GLU A 76 5.86 -11.41 3.91
CA GLU A 76 5.99 -10.30 2.97
C GLU A 76 4.65 -9.60 2.74
N LEU A 77 3.57 -10.37 2.60
CA LEU A 77 2.23 -9.83 2.40
C LEU A 77 1.71 -9.09 3.65
N SER A 78 1.99 -9.57 4.86
CA SER A 78 1.60 -8.86 6.10
C SER A 78 2.34 -7.53 6.24
N LEU A 79 3.63 -7.49 5.94
CA LEU A 79 4.41 -6.25 5.91
C LEU A 79 3.88 -5.27 4.88
N ASP A 80 3.47 -5.77 3.70
CA ASP A 80 2.87 -4.93 2.68
C ASP A 80 1.50 -4.36 3.13
N VAL A 81 0.69 -5.12 3.87
CA VAL A 81 -0.58 -4.61 4.44
C VAL A 81 -0.29 -3.46 5.41
N LYS A 82 0.70 -3.61 6.28
CA LYS A 82 1.13 -2.54 7.20
C LYS A 82 1.61 -1.30 6.44
N ARG A 83 2.42 -1.49 5.40
CA ARG A 83 2.85 -0.39 4.52
C ARG A 83 1.66 0.32 3.89
N TYR A 84 0.63 -0.41 3.46
CA TYR A 84 -0.58 0.18 2.92
C TYR A 84 -1.35 1.01 3.93
N GLN A 85 -1.52 0.51 5.16
CA GLN A 85 -2.19 1.27 6.21
C GLN A 85 -1.46 2.60 6.48
N MET A 86 -0.14 2.53 6.71
CA MET A 86 0.68 3.72 6.93
C MET A 86 0.65 4.68 5.74
N TRP A 87 0.77 4.16 4.52
CA TRP A 87 0.67 4.95 3.30
C TRP A 87 -0.67 5.65 3.23
N ARG A 88 -1.78 4.91 3.41
CA ARG A 88 -3.15 5.42 3.37
C ARG A 88 -3.33 6.57 4.34
N GLU A 89 -2.96 6.39 5.61
CA GLU A 89 -3.06 7.45 6.63
C GLU A 89 -2.19 8.66 6.29
N SER A 90 -0.98 8.45 5.76
CA SER A 90 -0.07 9.54 5.40
C SER A 90 -0.54 10.36 4.20
N VAL A 91 -1.24 9.74 3.23
CA VAL A 91 -1.67 10.40 1.99
C VAL A 91 -3.07 10.94 2.09
N LEU A 92 -3.96 10.33 2.89
CA LEU A 92 -5.38 10.68 2.99
C LEU A 92 -5.65 12.20 3.18
N PRO A 93 -4.89 12.93 4.03
CA PRO A 93 -5.08 14.38 4.19
C PRO A 93 -4.76 15.20 2.92
N TRP A 94 -4.05 14.59 1.97
CA TRP A 94 -3.56 15.23 0.75
C TRP A 94 -4.26 14.74 -0.50
N VAL A 95 -5.26 13.86 -0.36
CA VAL A 95 -6.09 13.37 -1.46
C VAL A 95 -7.09 14.46 -1.85
N GLN A 96 -7.18 14.75 -3.13
CA GLN A 96 -8.17 15.65 -3.70
C GLN A 96 -9.46 14.90 -4.03
N ASP A 97 -10.56 15.60 -4.31
CA ASP A 97 -11.87 14.99 -4.61
C ASP A 97 -11.86 14.02 -5.79
N ASN A 98 -10.93 14.20 -6.73
CA ASN A 98 -10.73 13.32 -7.89
C ASN A 98 -9.76 12.14 -7.62
N GLY A 99 -9.29 11.97 -6.39
CA GLY A 99 -8.36 10.91 -5.97
C GLY A 99 -6.89 11.20 -6.25
N ARG A 100 -6.58 12.35 -6.86
CA ARG A 100 -5.18 12.76 -7.06
C ARG A 100 -4.55 13.11 -5.71
N ILE A 101 -3.38 12.56 -5.46
CA ILE A 101 -2.58 12.88 -4.27
C ILE A 101 -1.76 14.14 -4.55
N ARG A 102 -1.82 15.15 -3.68
CA ARG A 102 -0.98 16.35 -3.85
C ARG A 102 0.51 15.99 -3.79
N PRO A 103 1.33 16.47 -4.73
CA PRO A 103 2.77 16.26 -4.72
C PRO A 103 3.42 17.00 -3.55
N GLN A 104 4.58 16.51 -3.11
CA GLN A 104 5.29 17.05 -1.94
C GLN A 104 5.57 18.56 -2.04
N ALA A 105 5.90 19.07 -3.23
CA ALA A 105 6.13 20.49 -3.47
C ALA A 105 4.90 21.35 -3.14
N GLU A 106 3.69 20.89 -3.51
CA GLU A 106 2.44 21.58 -3.16
C GLU A 106 2.17 21.54 -1.66
N ARG A 107 2.45 20.40 -1.00
CA ARG A 107 2.30 20.28 0.47
C ARG A 107 3.21 21.26 1.21
N LEU A 108 4.45 21.41 0.76
CA LEU A 108 5.41 22.37 1.30
C LEU A 108 4.95 23.82 1.10
N ALA A 109 4.34 24.13 -0.05
CA ALA A 109 3.80 25.46 -0.31
C ALA A 109 2.64 25.81 0.64
N ILE A 110 1.72 24.87 0.88
CA ILE A 110 0.61 25.04 1.84
C ILE A 110 1.16 25.28 3.25
N TRP A 111 2.14 24.50 3.68
CA TRP A 111 2.77 24.66 5.00
C TRP A 111 3.45 26.04 5.15
N LYS A 112 4.22 26.49 4.14
CA LYS A 112 4.85 27.82 4.15
C LYS A 112 3.82 28.96 4.20
N ALA A 113 2.70 28.82 3.49
CA ALA A 113 1.62 29.81 3.49
C ALA A 113 0.93 29.90 4.85
N GLN A 114 0.79 28.79 5.58
CA GLN A 114 0.26 28.80 6.94
C GLN A 114 1.19 29.55 7.91
N GLN A 115 2.51 29.34 7.83
CA GLN A 115 3.49 30.02 8.69
C GLN A 115 3.48 31.54 8.49
N THR A 116 3.37 32.03 7.25
CA THR A 116 3.39 33.47 6.94
C THR A 116 2.13 34.22 7.38
N ASN A 117 0.98 33.54 7.50
CA ASN A 117 -0.24 34.16 8.02
C ASN A 117 -0.28 34.23 9.56
N ILE A 118 0.55 33.46 10.26
CA ILE A 118 0.65 33.50 11.73
C ILE A 118 1.59 34.63 12.19
N THR A 119 2.49 35.12 11.33
CA THR A 119 3.48 36.16 11.66
C THR A 119 3.08 37.57 11.23
N LYS A 120 1.87 37.77 10.72
CA LYS A 120 1.30 39.08 10.36
C LYS A 120 0.20 39.45 11.35
#